data_AF-A0AAD6UTW0-F1
#
_entry.id   AF-A0AAD6UTW0-F1
#
_cell.length_a   1.000
_cell.length_b   1.000
_cell.length_c   1.000
_cell.angle_alpha   90.00
_cell.angle_beta   90.00
_cell.angle_gamma   90.00
#
_symmetry.space_group_name_H-M   'P 1'
#
loop_
_entity.id
_entity.type
_entity.pdbx_description
1 polymer ?
#
loop_
_entity_poly.entity_id
_entity_poly.type
_entity_poly.pdbx_seq_one_letter_code
_entity_poly.pdbx_strand_id
1 'polypeptide(L)'
;MRWFLQVLLPVLHTLCRSANAGPVLSQQEEQLLRDRLFQTNIRGPRWTGNDNQNTLTRLVADYMELAGLDVDTLNYTVFRWDPRWWSLSLALTNGTTLGVPTTGYWPYSGNSGRQGVTAPVLDAGSFGLLPDQDGDPSTLNVTGIPPSGAIIILFDSPSPTHNYSEPGYMLLG
;
A
#
# COMPACT_ATOMS: atom_id res chain seq x y z
N MET A 1 -44.52 23.84 56.39
CA MET A 1 -45.84 24.15 55.79
C MET A 1 -45.58 24.86 54.47
N ARG A 2 -46.22 24.39 53.39
CA ARG A 2 -46.36 24.99 52.05
C ARG A 2 -45.18 24.89 51.05
N TRP A 3 -45.43 23.97 50.12
CA TRP A 3 -44.97 23.85 48.74
C TRP A 3 -45.41 25.03 47.85
N PHE A 4 -44.72 25.23 46.71
CA PHE A 4 -45.21 25.33 45.30
C PHE A 4 -44.09 25.94 44.43
N LEU A 5 -43.42 25.20 43.54
CA LEU A 5 -43.75 24.79 42.16
C LEU A 5 -43.33 25.82 41.07
N GLN A 6 -42.33 25.38 40.29
CA GLN A 6 -42.00 25.60 38.87
C GLN A 6 -42.72 26.71 38.07
N VAL A 7 -41.90 27.50 37.35
CA VAL A 7 -42.22 27.96 36.00
C VAL A 7 -41.08 27.53 35.07
N LEU A 8 -41.44 26.69 34.10
CA LEU A 8 -40.64 26.26 32.95
C LEU A 8 -40.48 27.40 31.94
N LEU A 9 -39.29 27.55 31.36
CA LEU A 9 -39.13 27.96 29.95
C LEU A 9 -37.92 27.22 29.36
N PRO A 10 -38.04 26.55 28.20
CA PRO A 10 -36.94 25.81 27.60
C PRO A 10 -36.11 26.75 26.74
N VAL A 11 -34.83 26.96 27.08
CA VAL A 11 -33.87 27.46 26.09
C VAL A 11 -33.41 26.26 25.29
N LEU A 12 -34.02 26.08 24.11
CA LEU A 12 -33.48 25.27 23.03
C LEU A 12 -32.08 25.82 22.70
N HIS A 13 -31.04 25.26 23.32
CA HIS A 13 -29.70 25.37 22.77
C HIS A 13 -29.63 24.37 21.63
N THR A 14 -29.75 24.90 20.42
CA THR A 14 -29.29 24.29 19.18
C THR A 14 -27.85 23.82 19.41
N LEU A 15 -27.67 22.52 19.70
CA LEU A 15 -26.37 21.87 19.55
C LEU A 15 -26.09 21.84 18.05
N CYS A 16 -25.49 22.92 17.55
CA CYS A 16 -24.84 22.92 16.26
C CYS A 16 -23.82 21.77 16.28
N ARG A 17 -23.99 20.80 15.37
CA ARG A 17 -22.94 19.85 15.01
C ARG A 17 -21.66 20.67 14.73
N SER A 18 -20.65 20.56 15.59
CA SER A 18 -19.30 20.92 15.18
C SER A 18 -18.95 20.03 14.00
N ALA A 19 -18.95 20.61 12.81
CA ALA A 19 -18.22 20.03 11.70
C ALA A 19 -16.77 19.86 12.17
N ASN A 20 -16.20 18.68 11.92
CA ASN A 20 -14.80 18.34 12.19
C ASN A 20 -13.88 19.29 11.40
N ALA A 21 -13.69 20.51 11.88
CA ALA A 21 -12.64 21.40 11.43
C ALA A 21 -11.39 20.94 12.15
N GLY A 22 -10.52 20.22 11.44
CA GLY A 22 -9.19 19.92 11.95
C GLY A 22 -8.46 21.20 12.39
N PRO A 23 -7.38 21.08 13.19
CA PRO A 23 -6.63 22.24 13.63
C PRO A 23 -6.18 23.07 12.42
N VAL A 24 -6.50 24.36 12.42
CA VAL A 24 -6.01 25.31 11.43
C VAL A 24 -4.57 25.64 11.80
N LEU A 25 -3.62 25.19 10.98
CA LEU A 25 -2.21 25.46 11.18
C LEU A 25 -1.88 26.89 10.79
N SER A 26 -1.05 27.56 11.58
CA SER A 26 -0.39 28.79 11.16
C SER A 26 0.57 28.51 10.00
N GLN A 27 0.93 29.55 9.24
CA GLN A 27 1.91 29.43 8.16
C GLN A 27 3.24 28.80 8.63
N GLN A 28 3.67 29.11 9.85
CA GLN A 28 4.88 28.54 10.44
C GLN A 28 4.73 27.03 10.71
N GLU A 29 3.58 26.61 11.25
CA GLU A 29 3.28 25.20 11.53
C GLU A 29 3.14 24.39 10.24
N GLU A 30 2.53 24.96 9.19
CA GLU A 30 2.47 24.33 7.87
C GLU A 30 3.86 24.12 7.27
N GLN A 31 4.73 25.14 7.35
CA GLN A 31 6.11 25.03 6.86
C GLN A 31 6.87 23.95 7.63
N LEU A 32 6.76 23.95 8.96
CA LEU A 32 7.38 22.94 9.81
C LEU A 32 6.90 21.54 9.45
N LEU A 33 5.58 21.34 9.25
CA LEU A 33 5.01 20.07 8.83
C LEU A 33 5.59 19.61 7.49
N ARG A 34 5.66 20.50 6.49
CA ARG A 34 6.22 20.19 5.17
C ARG A 34 7.70 19.80 5.27
N ASP A 35 8.48 20.53 6.06
CA ASP A 35 9.89 20.23 6.27
C ASP A 35 10.08 18.87 6.94
N ARG A 36 9.24 18.52 7.92
CA ARG A 36 9.27 17.19 8.56
C ARG A 36 8.86 16.07 7.61
N LEU A 37 7.83 16.29 6.78
CA LEU A 37 7.43 15.32 5.75
C LEU A 37 8.55 15.12 4.72
N PHE A 38 9.21 16.20 4.29
CA PHE A 38 10.35 16.12 3.39
C PHE A 38 11.52 15.36 4.02
N GLN A 39 11.92 15.70 5.25
CA GLN A 39 12.99 15.04 6.00
C GLN A 39 12.72 13.54 6.22
N THR A 40 11.47 13.14 6.40
CA THR A 40 11.12 11.72 6.55
C THR A 40 11.11 10.98 5.21
N ASN A 41 10.79 11.66 4.10
CA ASN A 41 10.77 11.07 2.76
C ASN A 41 12.17 10.89 2.14
N ILE A 42 13.13 11.79 2.41
CA ILE A 42 14.50 11.68 1.88
C ILE A 42 15.25 10.43 2.35
N ARG A 43 14.78 9.76 3.41
CA ARG A 43 15.38 8.51 3.91
C ARG A 43 15.07 7.31 3.00
N GLY A 44 14.06 7.44 2.14
CA GLY A 44 13.59 6.38 1.25
C GLY A 44 12.43 5.57 1.82
N PRO A 45 12.10 4.43 1.19
CA PRO A 45 10.93 3.62 1.55
C PRO A 45 10.95 3.14 3.01
N ARG A 46 9.78 3.13 3.63
CA ARG A 46 9.55 2.74 5.03
C ARG A 46 8.85 1.39 5.11
N TRP A 47 9.48 0.36 4.54
CA TRP A 47 8.96 -1.00 4.61
C TRP A 47 8.99 -1.54 6.04
N THR A 48 7.96 -2.26 6.45
CA THR A 48 7.82 -2.83 7.80
C THR A 48 9.10 -3.54 8.27
N GLY A 49 9.68 -3.08 9.37
CA GLY A 49 10.89 -3.64 9.97
C GLY A 49 12.21 -3.18 9.35
N ASN A 50 12.22 -2.32 8.33
CA ASN A 50 13.45 -1.72 7.82
C ASN A 50 13.93 -0.54 8.68
N ASP A 51 15.20 -0.16 8.54
CA ASP A 51 15.83 0.90 9.36
C ASP A 51 15.11 2.26 9.25
N ASN A 52 14.54 2.56 8.08
CA ASN A 52 13.79 3.79 7.85
C ASN A 52 12.49 3.83 8.63
N GLN A 53 11.74 2.72 8.65
CA GLN A 53 10.52 2.59 9.45
C GLN A 53 10.85 2.63 10.94
N ASN A 54 11.87 1.88 11.40
CA ASN A 54 12.30 1.90 12.80
C ASN A 54 12.75 3.29 13.26
N THR A 55 13.42 4.04 12.38
CA THR A 55 13.82 5.41 12.68
C THR A 55 12.62 6.36 12.75
N LEU A 56 11.66 6.23 11.84
CA LEU A 56 10.43 7.02 11.91
C LEU A 56 9.66 6.73 13.21
N THR A 57 9.50 5.45 13.57
CA THR A 57 8.81 5.07 14.82
C THR A 57 9.47 5.70 16.04
N ARG A 58 10.81 5.66 16.12
CA ARG A 58 11.55 6.32 17.22
C ARG A 58 11.35 7.82 17.24
N LEU A 59 11.49 8.50 16.08
CA LEU A 59 11.29 9.94 16.00
C LEU A 59 9.88 10.35 16.46
N VAL A 60 8.86 9.59 16.04
CA VAL A 60 7.48 9.85 16.47
C VAL A 60 7.34 9.69 17.98
N ALA A 61 7.91 8.63 18.57
CA ALA A 61 7.91 8.42 20.02
C ALA A 61 8.62 9.57 20.75
N ASP A 62 9.84 9.94 20.33
CA ASP A 62 10.62 11.04 20.94
C ASP A 62 9.85 12.37 20.91
N TYR A 63 9.15 12.68 19.82
CA TYR A 63 8.35 13.91 19.71
C TYR A 63 7.05 13.87 20.51
N MET A 64 6.44 12.69 20.67
CA MET A 64 5.28 12.50 21.55
C MET A 64 5.67 12.68 23.02
N GLU A 65 6.80 12.10 23.43
CA GLU A 65 7.36 12.30 24.78
C GLU A 65 7.71 13.77 25.03
N LEU A 66 8.34 14.44 24.05
CA LEU A 66 8.64 15.87 24.13
C LEU A 66 7.36 16.73 24.27
N ALA A 67 6.24 16.28 23.70
CA ALA A 67 4.93 16.91 23.86
C ALA A 67 4.26 16.61 25.21
N GLY A 68 4.92 15.83 26.09
CA GLY A 68 4.42 15.48 27.42
C GLY A 68 3.50 14.26 27.45
N LEU A 69 3.50 13.43 26.40
CA LEU A 69 2.77 12.17 26.38
C LEU A 69 3.58 11.04 27.00
N ASP A 70 2.89 10.09 27.63
CA ASP A 70 3.47 8.79 28.00
C ASP A 70 3.37 7.85 26.80
N VAL A 71 4.49 7.22 26.41
CA VAL A 71 4.61 6.52 25.12
C VAL A 71 5.15 5.12 25.32
N ASP A 72 4.39 4.14 24.83
CA ASP A 72 4.82 2.74 24.71
C ASP A 72 5.06 2.37 23.25
N THR A 73 6.21 1.77 22.96
CA THR A 73 6.49 1.17 21.64
C THR A 73 6.34 -0.35 21.72
N LEU A 74 5.39 -0.90 20.96
CA LEU A 74 5.16 -2.34 20.88
C LEU A 74 6.01 -2.97 19.77
N ASN A 75 6.78 -4.00 20.15
CA ASN A 75 7.62 -4.74 19.23
C ASN A 75 6.99 -6.09 18.89
N TYR A 76 6.88 -6.38 17.59
CA TYR A 76 6.38 -7.65 17.08
C TYR A 76 7.43 -8.30 16.18
N THR A 77 7.57 -9.62 16.30
CA THR A 77 8.34 -10.41 15.34
C THR A 77 7.39 -10.97 14.30
N VAL A 78 7.65 -10.68 13.03
CA VAL A 78 6.86 -11.18 11.90
C VAL A 78 7.78 -11.83 10.87
N PHE A 79 7.30 -12.91 10.24
CA PHE A 79 7.95 -13.44 9.05
C PHE A 79 7.66 -12.51 7.88
N ARG A 80 8.61 -11.65 7.55
CA ARG A 80 8.50 -10.74 6.43
C ARG A 80 8.99 -11.43 5.15
N TRP A 81 8.21 -11.28 4.09
CA TRP A 81 8.69 -11.54 2.74
C TRP A 81 9.63 -10.41 2.30
N ASP A 82 10.90 -10.71 2.11
CA ASP A 82 11.95 -9.76 1.74
C ASP A 82 12.75 -10.28 0.54
N PRO A 83 12.31 -9.97 -0.68
CA PRO A 83 12.93 -10.49 -1.90
C PRO A 83 14.29 -9.82 -2.10
N ARG A 84 15.32 -10.65 -2.28
CA ARG A 84 16.72 -10.19 -2.43
C ARG A 84 17.13 -10.00 -3.88
N TRP A 85 16.42 -10.65 -4.80
CA TRP A 85 16.74 -10.66 -6.22
C TRP A 85 15.49 -11.07 -7.01
N TRP A 86 15.44 -10.65 -8.27
CA TRP A 86 14.44 -11.05 -9.25
C TRP A 86 15.06 -11.01 -10.64
N SER A 87 14.61 -11.89 -11.52
CA SER A 87 15.05 -11.94 -12.92
C SER A 87 14.04 -12.70 -13.74
N LEU A 88 13.91 -12.36 -15.02
CA LEU A 88 13.12 -13.09 -15.98
C LEU A 88 13.94 -13.32 -17.25
N SER A 89 13.78 -14.50 -17.86
CA SER A 89 14.41 -14.84 -19.14
C SER A 89 13.48 -15.71 -19.97
N LEU A 90 13.56 -15.59 -21.29
CA LEU A 90 12.81 -16.41 -22.25
C LEU A 90 13.77 -17.39 -22.92
N ALA A 91 13.44 -18.68 -22.83
CA ALA A 91 14.05 -19.71 -23.66
C ALA A 91 13.23 -19.82 -24.96
N LEU A 92 13.82 -19.40 -26.07
CA LEU A 92 13.17 -19.44 -27.38
C LEU A 92 13.26 -20.85 -27.99
N THR A 93 12.35 -21.17 -28.89
CA THR A 93 12.29 -22.48 -29.58
C THR A 93 13.53 -22.78 -30.42
N ASN A 94 14.26 -21.74 -30.83
CA ASN A 94 15.52 -21.86 -31.56
C ASN A 94 16.75 -22.12 -30.65
N GLY A 95 16.55 -22.33 -29.35
CA GLY A 95 17.61 -22.58 -28.36
C GLY A 95 18.28 -21.32 -27.80
N THR A 96 17.88 -20.13 -28.23
CA THR A 96 18.42 -18.86 -27.69
C THR A 96 17.77 -18.53 -26.35
N THR A 97 18.56 -18.01 -25.40
CA THR A 97 18.04 -17.43 -24.15
C THR A 97 18.13 -15.90 -24.19
N LEU A 98 17.00 -15.24 -23.99
CA LEU A 98 16.90 -13.78 -23.92
C LEU A 98 16.61 -13.35 -22.48
N GLY A 99 17.41 -12.43 -21.94
CA GLY A 99 17.08 -11.75 -20.68
C GLY A 99 15.93 -10.76 -20.89
N VAL A 100 14.91 -10.81 -20.04
CA VAL A 100 13.77 -9.87 -20.10
C VAL A 100 14.00 -8.77 -19.07
N PRO A 101 14.01 -7.49 -19.48
CA PRO A 101 14.07 -6.37 -18.54
C PRO A 101 12.94 -6.47 -17.52
N THR A 102 13.31 -6.59 -16.24
CA THR A 102 12.36 -6.78 -15.14
C THR A 102 12.56 -5.67 -14.12
N THR A 103 11.54 -4.83 -13.94
CA THR A 103 11.60 -3.65 -13.07
C THR A 103 11.28 -3.94 -11.61
N GLY A 104 10.72 -5.11 -11.31
CA GLY A 104 10.38 -5.52 -9.95
C GLY A 104 9.65 -6.85 -9.87
N TYR A 105 9.01 -7.07 -8.73
CA TYR A 105 8.22 -8.25 -8.41
C TYR A 105 6.87 -7.84 -7.83
N TRP A 106 5.91 -8.77 -7.82
CA TRP A 106 4.67 -8.57 -7.08
C TRP A 106 4.88 -8.85 -5.59
N PRO A 107 4.45 -7.97 -4.66
CA PRO A 107 4.58 -8.21 -3.23
C PRO A 107 3.94 -9.55 -2.82
N TYR A 108 4.67 -10.35 -2.05
CA TYR A 108 4.22 -11.67 -1.58
C TYR A 108 3.92 -12.68 -2.69
N SER A 109 4.53 -12.54 -3.87
CA SER A 109 4.45 -13.51 -4.98
C SER A 109 5.06 -14.89 -4.69
N GLY A 110 5.56 -15.12 -3.47
CA GLY A 110 6.18 -16.38 -3.07
C GLY A 110 7.68 -16.41 -3.34
N ASN A 111 8.27 -17.60 -3.30
CA ASN A 111 9.70 -17.85 -3.51
C ASN A 111 9.87 -18.92 -4.59
N SER A 112 10.57 -18.60 -5.68
CA SER A 112 10.88 -19.53 -6.78
C SER A 112 12.06 -20.47 -6.49
N GLY A 113 12.65 -20.37 -5.30
CA GLY A 113 13.84 -21.12 -4.91
C GLY A 113 15.12 -20.60 -5.58
N ARG A 114 16.28 -21.11 -5.14
CA ARG A 114 17.58 -20.69 -5.70
C ARG A 114 17.78 -21.09 -7.16
N GLN A 115 17.13 -22.16 -7.60
CA GLN A 115 17.20 -22.65 -8.98
C GLN A 115 16.25 -21.89 -9.92
N GLY A 116 15.35 -21.07 -9.36
CA GLY A 116 14.25 -20.48 -10.11
C GLY A 116 13.23 -21.53 -10.57
N VAL A 117 12.25 -21.07 -11.33
CA VAL A 117 11.24 -21.92 -11.98
C VAL A 117 11.39 -21.73 -13.49
N THR A 118 11.59 -22.83 -14.21
CA THR A 118 11.55 -22.86 -15.67
C THR A 118 10.35 -23.70 -16.08
N ALA A 119 9.48 -23.13 -16.91
CA ALA A 119 8.25 -23.76 -17.35
C ALA A 119 7.83 -23.20 -18.72
N PRO A 120 6.98 -23.93 -19.46
CA PRO A 120 6.31 -23.37 -20.63
C PRO A 120 5.58 -22.07 -20.29
N VAL A 121 5.54 -21.15 -21.26
CA VAL A 121 4.83 -19.89 -21.14
C VAL A 121 3.49 -19.99 -21.85
N LEU A 122 2.42 -19.55 -21.19
CA LEU A 122 1.10 -19.34 -21.76
C LEU A 122 0.75 -17.86 -21.70
N ASP A 123 0.37 -17.31 -22.85
CA ASP A 123 -0.24 -15.98 -22.91
C ASP A 123 -1.73 -16.12 -22.62
N ALA A 124 -2.17 -15.55 -21.50
CA ALA A 124 -3.56 -15.53 -21.08
C ALA A 124 -4.32 -14.29 -21.58
N GLY A 125 -3.67 -13.40 -22.34
CA GLY A 125 -4.28 -12.18 -22.86
C GLY A 125 -4.52 -11.12 -21.79
N SER A 126 -5.48 -10.23 -22.02
CA SER A 126 -5.72 -9.07 -21.13
C SER A 126 -6.76 -9.36 -20.06
N PHE A 127 -6.50 -8.86 -18.85
CA PHE A 127 -7.49 -8.90 -17.76
C PHE A 127 -8.60 -7.86 -18.03
N GLY A 128 -9.84 -8.32 -18.14
CA GLY A 128 -11.02 -7.49 -18.30
C GLY A 128 -11.55 -6.96 -16.98
N LEU A 129 -12.43 -5.97 -17.06
CA LEU A 129 -13.13 -5.39 -15.92
C LEU A 129 -14.64 -5.60 -16.07
N LEU A 130 -15.28 -5.93 -14.96
CA LEU A 130 -16.73 -5.88 -14.83
C LEU A 130 -17.21 -4.41 -14.78
N PRO A 131 -18.52 -4.14 -14.99
CA PRO A 131 -19.05 -2.77 -14.94
C PRO A 131 -18.80 -2.02 -13.62
N ASP A 132 -18.67 -2.75 -12.51
CA ASP A 132 -18.35 -2.25 -11.17
C ASP A 132 -16.85 -2.02 -10.93
N GLN A 133 -16.02 -2.18 -11.96
CA GLN A 133 -14.56 -2.08 -11.93
C GLN A 133 -13.86 -3.21 -11.17
N ASP A 134 -14.59 -4.25 -10.76
CA ASP A 134 -13.96 -5.47 -10.28
C ASP A 134 -13.33 -6.23 -11.44
N GLY A 135 -12.31 -7.02 -11.13
CA GLY A 135 -11.63 -7.84 -12.12
C GLY A 135 -12.54 -8.93 -12.69
N ASP A 136 -12.60 -9.07 -14.02
CA ASP A 136 -13.27 -10.16 -14.72
C ASP A 136 -12.29 -11.25 -15.18
N PRO A 137 -12.09 -12.34 -14.39
CA PRO A 137 -11.19 -13.43 -14.76
C PRO A 137 -11.67 -14.24 -15.97
N SER A 138 -12.93 -14.10 -16.40
CA SER A 138 -13.47 -14.86 -17.55
C SER A 138 -12.88 -14.41 -18.89
N THR A 139 -12.26 -13.23 -18.92
CA THR A 139 -11.59 -12.67 -20.09
C THR A 139 -10.21 -13.28 -20.36
N LEU A 140 -9.62 -13.97 -19.38
CA LEU A 140 -8.33 -14.61 -19.54
C LEU A 140 -8.45 -15.92 -20.32
N ASN A 141 -7.55 -16.11 -21.29
CA ASN A 141 -7.39 -17.38 -21.97
C ASN A 141 -6.54 -18.35 -21.13
N VAL A 142 -7.21 -19.08 -20.25
CA VAL A 142 -6.57 -20.14 -19.45
C VAL A 142 -6.68 -21.53 -20.09
N THR A 143 -7.10 -21.61 -21.36
CA THR A 143 -7.14 -22.89 -22.06
C THR A 143 -5.71 -23.39 -22.33
N GLY A 144 -5.42 -24.62 -21.92
CA GLY A 144 -4.07 -25.20 -22.03
C GLY A 144 -3.22 -25.12 -20.77
N ILE A 145 -3.74 -24.59 -19.66
CA ILE A 145 -3.12 -24.79 -18.34
C ILE A 145 -3.24 -26.28 -17.96
N PRO A 146 -2.11 -26.99 -17.73
CA PRO A 146 -2.17 -28.40 -17.36
C PRO A 146 -2.75 -28.55 -15.95
N PRO A 147 -3.44 -29.67 -15.64
CA PRO A 147 -4.01 -29.91 -14.31
C PRO A 147 -2.94 -30.11 -13.22
N SER A 148 -1.67 -30.31 -13.63
CA SER A 148 -0.52 -30.39 -12.75
C SER A 148 0.75 -29.97 -13.48
N GLY A 149 1.75 -29.47 -12.76
CA GLY A 149 2.99 -28.94 -13.32
C GLY A 149 3.05 -27.41 -13.27
N ALA A 150 4.25 -26.86 -13.51
CA ALA A 150 4.45 -25.42 -13.54
C ALA A 150 4.12 -24.88 -14.95
N ILE A 151 3.40 -23.77 -15.01
CA ILE A 151 3.22 -22.93 -16.20
C ILE A 151 3.45 -21.48 -15.79
N ILE A 152 4.10 -20.70 -16.66
CA ILE A 152 4.23 -19.25 -16.48
C ILE A 152 3.12 -18.59 -17.28
N ILE A 153 2.27 -17.84 -16.60
CA ILE A 153 1.17 -17.11 -17.24
C ILE A 153 1.62 -15.66 -17.45
N LEU A 154 1.53 -15.19 -18.69
CA LEU A 154 1.62 -13.78 -19.02
C LEU A 154 0.21 -13.23 -19.20
N PHE A 155 -0.02 -12.01 -18.72
CA PHE A 155 -1.25 -11.28 -18.99
C PHE A 155 -0.91 -9.81 -19.23
N ASP A 156 -1.63 -9.23 -20.18
CA ASP A 156 -1.45 -7.85 -20.59
C ASP A 156 -2.37 -6.94 -19.75
N SER A 157 -1.83 -5.81 -19.27
CA SER A 157 -2.48 -4.81 -18.39
C SER A 157 -2.21 -4.99 -16.89
N PRO A 158 -2.07 -3.87 -16.14
CA PRO A 158 -1.73 -3.94 -14.74
C PRO A 158 -2.80 -4.74 -14.00
N SER A 159 -2.32 -5.68 -13.18
CA SER A 159 -3.06 -6.37 -12.13
C SER A 159 -4.20 -5.52 -11.56
N PRO A 160 -5.35 -6.12 -11.19
CA PRO A 160 -6.54 -5.44 -10.64
C PRO A 160 -6.31 -4.59 -9.38
N THR A 161 -5.09 -4.51 -8.87
CA THR A 161 -4.61 -3.41 -8.04
C THR A 161 -4.47 -2.12 -8.85
N HIS A 162 -5.60 -1.55 -9.26
CA HIS A 162 -5.71 -0.17 -9.70
C HIS A 162 -5.09 0.75 -8.63
N ASN A 163 -4.08 1.55 -8.99
CA ASN A 163 -3.72 2.78 -8.27
C ASN A 163 -2.64 3.63 -8.94
N TYR A 164 -2.02 3.21 -10.04
CA TYR A 164 -0.96 4.00 -10.69
C TYR A 164 -1.42 4.82 -11.90
N SER A 165 -2.69 4.69 -12.31
CA SER A 165 -3.25 5.35 -13.50
C SER A 165 -4.54 6.14 -13.25
N GLU A 166 -5.01 6.22 -11.99
CA GLU A 166 -6.16 7.05 -11.62
C GLU A 166 -5.84 8.54 -11.78
N PRO A 167 -6.76 9.39 -12.28
CA PRO A 167 -6.58 10.83 -12.33
C PRO A 167 -6.21 11.39 -10.97
N GLY A 168 -4.95 11.84 -10.81
CA GLY A 168 -4.42 12.40 -9.56
C GLY A 168 -3.21 11.67 -8.99
N TYR A 169 -2.91 10.45 -9.44
CA TYR A 169 -1.65 9.77 -9.11
C TYR A 169 -0.59 10.14 -10.13
N MET A 170 0.43 10.90 -9.70
CA MET A 170 1.65 11.11 -10.47
C MET A 170 2.74 10.19 -9.92
N LEU A 171 3.47 9.52 -10.81
CA LEU A 171 4.76 8.92 -10.45
C LEU A 171 5.67 10.06 -9.99
N LEU A 172 5.96 10.10 -8.69
CA LEU A 172 6.99 10.98 -8.16
C LEU A 172 8.33 10.39 -8.59
N GLY A 173 8.89 10.95 -9.67
CA GLY A 173 10.29 10.82 -10.04
C GLY A 173 11.18 11.70 -9.19
#